data_AF-A0A956J3Y6-F1
#
_entry.id   AF-A0A956J3Y6-F1
#
_cell.length_a   1.000
_cell.length_b   1.000
_cell.length_c   1.000
_cell.angle_alpha   90.00
_cell.angle_beta   90.00
_cell.angle_gamma   90.00
#
_symmetry.space_group_name_H-M   'P 1'
#
loop_
_entity.id
_entity.type
_entity.pdbx_description
1 polymer ?
#
loop_
_entity_poly.entity_id
_entity_poly.type
_entity_poly.pdbx_seq_one_letter_code
_entity_poly.pdbx_strand_id
1 'polypeptide(L)'
;MSSRARVIFRMVFLALVIGVTVLGMLNVFGDNSAVKQQAMELVCGKPGCTVHVVKEERTPFSQSYGFQESRQSQRLIEIKCARQFVLLGAYECQNMSPATH
;
A
#
# COMPACT_ATOMS: atom_id res chain seq x y z
N MET A 1 39.98 9.50 0.61
CA MET A 1 38.83 9.93 1.43
C MET A 1 39.27 10.00 2.90
N SER A 2 39.21 11.18 3.54
CA SER A 2 39.63 11.39 4.93
C SER A 2 38.93 10.43 5.90
N SER A 3 39.60 9.96 6.96
CA SER A 3 39.02 9.06 7.96
C SER A 3 37.75 9.64 8.60
N ARG A 4 37.66 10.97 8.76
CA ARG A 4 36.45 11.65 9.26
C ARG A 4 35.28 11.54 8.28
N ALA A 5 35.53 11.71 6.98
CA ALA A 5 34.51 11.59 5.93
C ALA A 5 33.93 10.17 5.87
N ARG A 6 34.77 9.14 6.07
CA ARG A 6 34.29 7.74 6.16
C ARG A 6 33.38 7.49 7.36
N VAL A 7 33.70 8.08 8.52
CA VAL A 7 32.86 7.94 9.73
C VAL A 7 31.52 8.65 9.54
N ILE A 8 31.52 9.89 9.06
CA ILE A 8 30.29 10.65 8.80
C ILE A 8 29.41 9.90 7.80
N PHE A 9 30.00 9.44 6.68
CA PHE A 9 29.26 8.69 5.67
C PHE A 9 28.63 7.42 6.26
N ARG A 10 29.36 6.65 7.06
CA ARG A 10 28.83 5.44 7.72
C ARG A 10 27.65 5.75 8.65
N MET A 11 27.74 6.82 9.44
CA MET A 11 26.68 7.21 10.37
C MET A 11 25.42 7.64 9.62
N VAL A 12 25.58 8.47 8.57
CA VAL A 12 24.45 8.89 7.71
C VAL A 12 23.82 7.69 7.01
N PHE A 13 24.64 6.80 6.46
CA PHE A 13 24.15 5.59 5.80
C PHE A 13 23.38 4.68 6.77
N LEU A 14 23.91 4.44 7.97
CA LEU A 14 23.24 3.65 8.99
C LEU A 14 21.90 4.26 9.40
N ALA A 15 21.87 5.58 9.64
CA ALA A 15 20.64 6.29 9.98
C ALA A 15 19.60 6.18 8.86
N LEU A 16 20.02 6.25 7.59
CA LEU A 16 19.13 6.10 6.43
C LEU A 16 18.56 4.68 6.35
N VAL A 17 19.39 3.64 6.54
CA VAL A 17 18.92 2.25 6.54
C VAL A 17 17.88 2.02 7.64
N ILE A 18 18.17 2.46 8.87
CA ILE A 18 17.22 2.35 9.99
C ILE A 18 15.91 3.09 9.64
N GLY A 19 16.00 4.31 9.11
CA GLY A 19 14.83 5.09 8.71
C GLY A 19 13.98 4.36 7.66
N VAL A 20 14.60 3.83 6.60
CA VAL A 20 13.92 3.07 5.54
C VAL A 20 13.27 1.79 6.10
N THR A 21 13.95 1.07 7.00
CA THR A 21 13.40 -0.13 7.64
C THR A 21 12.17 0.19 8.48
N VAL A 22 12.22 1.24 9.30
CA VAL A 22 11.09 1.67 10.12
C VAL A 22 9.90 2.08 9.24
N LEU A 23 10.15 2.85 8.18
CA LEU A 23 9.09 3.23 7.24
C LEU A 23 8.49 2.02 6.52
N GLY A 24 9.30 1.05 6.13
CA GLY A 24 8.84 -0.20 5.55
C GLY A 24 7.94 -0.99 6.52
N MET A 25 8.35 -1.09 7.79
CA MET A 25 7.53 -1.72 8.83
C MET A 25 6.19 -1.00 9.03
N LEU A 26 6.18 0.33 9.04
CA LEU A 26 4.94 1.11 9.19
C LEU A 26 3.98 0.92 8.00
N ASN A 27 4.49 0.79 6.76
CA ASN A 27 3.61 0.54 5.61
C ASN A 27 2.99 -0.87 5.60
N VAL A 28 3.67 -1.85 6.21
CA VAL A 28 3.17 -3.24 6.30
C VAL A 28 2.27 -3.46 7.51
N PHE A 29 2.73 -3.03 8.69
CA PHE A 29 2.12 -3.34 9.98
C PHE A 29 1.31 -2.20 10.58
N GLY A 30 1.41 -0.99 10.02
CA GLY A 30 0.62 0.16 10.44
C GLY A 30 -0.88 -0.02 10.18
N ASP A 31 -1.65 0.91 10.72
CA ASP A 31 -3.09 0.99 10.46
C ASP A 31 -3.33 1.36 8.99
N ASN A 32 -4.06 0.49 8.29
CA ASN A 32 -4.40 0.61 6.88
C ASN A 32 -5.91 0.67 6.64
N SER A 33 -6.71 0.90 7.69
CA SER A 33 -8.17 1.03 7.60
C SER A 33 -8.60 2.09 6.58
N ALA A 34 -7.93 3.24 6.57
CA ALA A 34 -8.20 4.32 5.63
C ALA A 34 -7.92 3.92 4.17
N VAL A 35 -6.82 3.20 3.91
CA VAL A 35 -6.45 2.72 2.56
C VAL A 35 -7.47 1.69 2.07
N LYS A 36 -7.85 0.79 2.96
CA LYS A 36 -8.88 -0.21 2.69
C LYS A 36 -10.23 0.44 2.37
N GLN A 37 -10.62 1.48 3.11
CA GLN A 37 -11.83 2.25 2.81
C GLN A 37 -11.75 2.89 1.42
N GLN A 38 -10.65 3.56 1.09
CA GLN A 38 -10.45 4.13 -0.26
C GLN A 38 -10.57 3.07 -1.37
N ALA A 39 -10.00 1.88 -1.15
CA ALA A 39 -10.11 0.78 -2.09
C ALA A 39 -11.56 0.30 -2.25
N MET A 40 -12.34 0.22 -1.15
CA MET A 40 -13.76 -0.12 -1.20
C MET A 40 -14.57 0.95 -1.94
N GLU A 41 -14.30 2.22 -1.68
CA GLU A 41 -14.99 3.34 -2.33
C GLU A 41 -14.78 3.33 -3.85
N LEU A 42 -13.59 2.95 -4.32
CA LEU A 42 -13.31 2.75 -5.75
C LEU A 42 -14.12 1.61 -6.38
N VAL A 43 -14.36 0.54 -5.62
CA VAL A 43 -15.17 -0.59 -6.09
C VAL A 43 -16.65 -0.19 -6.18
N CYS A 44 -17.16 0.50 -5.15
CA CYS A 44 -18.58 0.81 -5.05
C CYS A 44 -19.00 2.12 -5.73
N GLY A 45 -18.06 3.01 -6.01
CA GLY A 45 -18.32 4.37 -6.49
C GLY A 45 -18.96 5.31 -5.46
N LYS A 46 -19.01 4.94 -4.17
CA LYS A 46 -19.61 5.77 -3.11
C LYS A 46 -18.90 5.63 -1.76
N PRO A 47 -18.84 6.69 -0.94
CA PRO A 47 -18.24 6.65 0.39
C PRO A 47 -19.01 5.72 1.34
N GLY A 48 -18.29 5.10 2.27
CA GLY A 48 -18.88 4.28 3.33
C GLY A 48 -19.53 2.97 2.86
N CYS A 49 -19.23 2.49 1.66
CA CYS A 49 -19.72 1.20 1.22
C CYS A 49 -18.99 0.04 1.91
N THR A 50 -19.63 -1.13 1.95
CA THR A 50 -19.03 -2.36 2.49
C THR A 50 -19.09 -3.43 1.42
N VAL A 51 -17.93 -4.01 1.09
CA VAL A 51 -17.78 -5.11 0.13
C VAL A 51 -17.03 -6.27 0.78
N HIS A 52 -17.24 -7.47 0.24
CA HIS A 52 -16.57 -8.66 0.75
C HIS A 52 -15.13 -8.71 0.26
N VAL A 53 -14.19 -8.67 1.20
CA VAL A 53 -12.76 -8.82 0.93
C VAL A 53 -12.44 -10.30 0.86
N VAL A 54 -11.90 -10.74 -0.28
CA VAL A 54 -11.54 -12.14 -0.52
C VAL A 54 -10.03 -12.35 -0.53
N LYS A 55 -9.27 -11.30 -0.82
CA LYS A 55 -7.81 -11.32 -0.80
C LYS A 55 -7.29 -10.00 -0.27
N GLU A 56 -6.29 -10.05 0.60
CA GLU A 56 -5.60 -8.87 1.10
C GLU A 56 -4.11 -9.18 1.16
N GLU A 57 -3.30 -8.38 0.47
CA GLU A 57 -1.86 -8.53 0.42
C GLU A 57 -1.22 -7.19 0.75
N ARG A 58 -0.29 -7.18 1.71
CA ARG A 58 0.40 -5.96 2.15
C ARG A 58 1.89 -6.13 1.98
N THR A 59 2.48 -5.22 1.23
CA THR A 59 3.92 -5.11 1.04
C THR A 59 4.39 -3.72 1.51
N PRO A 60 5.69 -3.51 1.75
CA PRO A 60 6.21 -2.20 2.13
C PRO A 60 5.91 -1.10 1.10
N PHE A 61 5.65 -1.47 -0.16
CA PHE A 61 5.52 -0.53 -1.28
C PHE A 61 4.07 -0.35 -1.75
N SER A 62 3.25 -1.39 -1.62
CA SER A 62 1.86 -1.38 -2.05
C SER A 62 1.00 -2.37 -1.29
N GLN A 63 -0.30 -2.12 -1.30
CA GLN A 63 -1.32 -2.99 -0.74
C GLN A 63 -2.31 -3.35 -1.83
N SER A 64 -2.59 -4.64 -1.97
CA SER A 64 -3.52 -5.16 -2.98
C SER A 64 -4.72 -5.78 -2.28
N TYR A 65 -5.90 -5.45 -2.78
CA TYR A 65 -7.18 -5.89 -2.24
C TYR A 65 -8.00 -6.55 -3.34
N GLY A 66 -8.42 -7.78 -3.12
CA GLY A 66 -9.40 -8.48 -3.95
C GLY A 66 -10.77 -8.39 -3.30
N PHE A 67 -11.74 -7.88 -4.03
CA PHE A 67 -13.13 -7.71 -3.61
C PHE A 67 -14.07 -8.55 -4.47
N GLN A 68 -15.16 -9.01 -3.86
CA GLN A 68 -16.33 -9.54 -4.58
C GLN A 68 -17.53 -8.63 -4.31
N GLU A 69 -18.21 -8.24 -5.39
CA GLU A 69 -19.39 -7.37 -5.34
C GLU A 69 -20.57 -8.04 -4.61
N SER A 70 -20.71 -9.37 -4.74
CA SER A 70 -21.69 -10.18 -4.03
C SER A 70 -21.11 -11.57 -3.76
N ARG A 71 -21.57 -12.25 -2.71
CA ARG A 71 -21.15 -13.63 -2.38
C ARG A 71 -21.43 -14.64 -3.50
N GLN A 72 -22.36 -14.31 -4.41
CA GLN A 72 -22.74 -15.14 -5.55
C GLN A 72 -22.06 -14.68 -6.85
N SER A 73 -21.40 -13.52 -6.86
CA SER A 73 -20.70 -13.02 -8.04
C SER A 73 -19.31 -13.63 -8.11
N GLN A 74 -18.98 -14.21 -9.25
CA GLN A 74 -17.62 -14.68 -9.54
C GLN A 74 -16.70 -13.53 -9.98
N ARG A 75 -17.21 -12.29 -10.08
CA ARG A 75 -16.42 -11.15 -10.52
C ARG A 75 -15.50 -10.69 -9.40
N LEU A 76 -14.20 -10.97 -9.56
CA LEU A 76 -13.14 -10.50 -8.68
C LEU A 76 -12.68 -9.12 -9.12
N ILE A 77 -12.81 -8.14 -8.22
CA ILE A 77 -12.30 -6.78 -8.43
C ILE A 77 -11.00 -6.63 -7.66
N GLU A 78 -9.88 -6.47 -8.37
CA GLU A 78 -8.56 -6.29 -7.77
C GLU A 78 -8.19 -4.81 -7.77
N ILE A 79 -7.93 -4.26 -6.59
CA ILE A 79 -7.49 -2.88 -6.39
C ILE A 79 -6.07 -2.91 -5.84
N LYS A 80 -5.16 -2.10 -6.39
CA LYS A 80 -3.83 -1.89 -5.80
C LYS A 80 -3.71 -0.44 -5.36
N CYS A 81 -3.31 -0.26 -4.12
CA CYS A 81 -3.02 1.01 -3.50
C CYS A 81 -1.51 1.12 -3.25
N ALA A 82 -0.88 2.17 -3.77
CA ALA A 82 0.53 2.44 -3.55
C ALA A 82 0.73 3.87 -3.04
N ARG A 83 1.81 4.10 -2.31
CA ARG A 83 2.20 5.45 -1.89
C ARG A 83 2.73 6.24 -3.10
N GLN A 84 2.48 7.55 -3.13
CA GLN A 84 3.02 8.46 -4.15
C GLN A 84 4.54 8.44 -4.24
N PHE A 85 5.21 8.37 -3.09
CA PHE A 85 6.65 8.11 -3.00
C PHE A 85 6.83 6.74 -2.34
N VAL A 86 7.73 5.91 -2.85
CA VAL A 86 7.94 4.48 -2.49
C VAL A 86 7.50 4.06 -1.06
N LEU A 87 7.85 4.84 -0.02
CA LEU A 87 7.46 4.58 1.38
C LEU A 87 6.64 5.70 2.06
N LEU A 88 6.39 6.83 1.40
CA LEU A 88 5.87 8.08 1.98
C LEU A 88 4.85 8.77 1.05
N GLY A 89 4.01 9.65 1.59
CA GLY A 89 3.02 10.41 0.80
C GLY A 89 1.63 9.77 0.80
N ALA A 90 0.70 10.33 0.03
CA ALA A 90 -0.68 9.84 -0.03
C ALA A 90 -0.73 8.46 -0.71
N TYR A 91 -1.75 7.66 -0.37
CA TYR A 91 -2.06 6.45 -1.14
C TYR A 91 -2.86 6.84 -2.38
N GLU A 92 -2.52 6.21 -3.49
CA GLU A 92 -3.31 6.23 -4.71
C GLU A 92 -3.71 4.79 -5.03
N CYS A 93 -5.01 4.59 -5.13
CA CYS A 93 -5.62 3.29 -5.41
C CYS A 93 -6.11 3.25 -6.85
N GLN A 94 -5.85 2.14 -7.53
CA GLN A 94 -6.24 1.93 -8.92
C GLN A 94 -6.91 0.56 -9.07
N ASN A 95 -7.81 0.45 -10.04
CA ASN A 95 -8.44 -0.82 -10.38
C ASN A 95 -7.54 -1.58 -11.37
N MET A 96 -7.08 -2.76 -10.96
CA MET A 96 -6.22 -3.66 -11.74
C MET A 96 -7.01 -4.82 -12.37
N SER A 97 -8.33 -4.90 -12.16
CA SER A 97 -9.12 -5.92 -12.83
C SER A 97 -9.04 -5.79 -14.34
N PRO A 98 -8.93 -6.92 -15.06
CA PRO A 98 -8.99 -6.90 -16.51
C PRO A 98 -10.33 -6.28 -16.93
N ALA A 99 -10.26 -5.27 -17.81
CA ALA A 99 -11.43 -4.61 -18.36
C ALA A 99 -12.32 -5.69 -19.01
N THR A 100 -13.44 -5.99 -18.37
CA THR A 100 -14.46 -6.85 -18.95
C THR A 100 -15.23 -5.96 -19.92
N HIS A 101 -14.87 -6.04 -21.20
CA HIS A 101 -15.65 -5.48 -22.30
C HIS A 101 -16.99 -6.21 -22.43
#